data_AF-A0A060C3N1-F1
#
_entry.id   AF-A0A060C3N1-F1
#
_cell.length_a   1.000
_cell.length_b   1.000
_cell.length_c   1.000
_cell.angle_alpha   90.00
_cell.angle_beta   90.00
_cell.angle_gamma   90.00
#
_symmetry.space_group_name_H-M   'P 1'
#
loop_
_entity.id
_entity.type
_entity.pdbx_description
1 polymer ?
#
loop_
_entity_poly.entity_id
_entity_poly.type
_entity_poly.pdbx_seq_one_letter_code
_entity_poly.pdbx_strand_id
1 'polypeptide(L)'
;KVRAAADHVLCIFPFEPAIYEAEGIAATYVGHPLADVIPMAPDRAAARARLAPLGIELAEGQPLVAVLPGSVASEVGHNGPGVLGRRRRAGAPAWAGCLAVRRADAAGAAPGAGAAG
;
A
#
# COMPACT_ATOMS: atom_id res chain seq x y z
N LYS A 1 7.09 25.87 -5.79
CA LYS A 1 6.00 25.46 -6.72
C LYS A 1 4.62 25.76 -6.14
N VAL A 2 4.34 25.34 -4.90
CA VAL A 2 3.03 25.57 -4.24
C VAL A 2 2.68 27.06 -4.11
N ARG A 3 3.63 27.92 -3.67
CA ARG A 3 3.42 29.38 -3.57
C ARG A 3 2.96 30.06 -4.87
N ALA A 4 3.33 29.52 -6.02
CA ALA A 4 2.95 30.10 -7.32
C ALA A 4 1.60 29.58 -7.83
N ALA A 5 1.02 28.58 -7.16
CA ALA A 5 -0.16 27.86 -7.62
C ALA A 5 -1.35 27.95 -6.64
N ALA A 6 -1.15 28.44 -5.42
CA ALA A 6 -2.19 28.55 -4.41
C ALA A 6 -1.93 29.70 -3.43
N ASP A 7 -2.97 30.46 -3.12
CA ASP A 7 -2.97 31.50 -2.08
C ASP A 7 -3.24 30.92 -0.67
N HIS A 8 -3.87 29.74 -0.60
CA HIS A 8 -4.20 29.05 0.64
C HIS A 8 -4.12 27.52 0.47
N VAL A 9 -3.63 26.80 1.47
CA VAL A 9 -3.52 25.33 1.47
C VAL A 9 -4.39 24.71 2.57
N LEU A 10 -5.21 23.72 2.20
CA LEU A 10 -5.98 22.92 3.16
C LEU A 10 -5.17 21.67 3.51
N CYS A 11 -4.78 21.58 4.78
CA CYS A 11 -3.87 20.58 5.31
C CYS A 11 -4.63 19.41 5.95
N ILE A 12 -4.15 18.19 5.73
CA ILE A 12 -4.72 16.95 6.26
C ILE A 12 -3.94 16.40 7.45
N PHE A 13 -2.74 16.92 7.72
CA PHE A 13 -1.97 16.62 8.93
C PHE A 13 -1.70 17.89 9.75
N PRO A 14 -1.69 17.77 11.10
CA PRO A 14 -1.55 18.94 11.97
C PRO A 14 -0.18 19.60 11.94
N PHE A 15 0.86 18.94 11.40
CA PHE A 15 2.20 19.52 11.27
C PHE A 15 2.39 20.34 9.98
N GLU A 16 1.51 20.18 8.99
CA GLU A 16 1.66 20.79 7.67
C GLU A 16 1.51 22.32 7.68
N PRO A 17 0.57 22.95 8.42
CA PRO A 17 0.40 24.40 8.36
C PRO A 17 1.69 25.18 8.65
N ALA A 18 2.44 24.76 9.67
CA ALA A 18 3.71 25.39 10.03
C ALA A 18 4.75 25.37 8.90
N ILE A 19 4.74 24.33 8.04
CA ILE A 19 5.65 24.21 6.89
C ILE A 19 5.27 25.24 5.81
N TYR A 20 3.98 25.44 5.56
CA TYR A 20 3.49 26.36 4.54
C TYR A 20 3.55 27.83 5.00
N GLU A 21 3.24 28.09 6.27
CA GLU A 21 3.33 29.41 6.88
C GLU A 21 4.78 29.93 6.91
N ALA A 22 5.76 29.06 7.15
CA ALA A 22 7.19 29.40 7.07
C ALA A 22 7.61 29.88 5.66
N GLU A 23 6.90 29.44 4.63
CA GLU A 23 7.11 29.83 3.23
C GLU A 23 6.15 30.97 2.80
N GLY A 24 5.42 31.57 3.75
CA GLY A 24 4.52 32.70 3.55
C GLY A 24 3.23 32.34 2.80
N ILE A 25 2.77 31.09 2.89
CA ILE A 25 1.52 30.61 2.31
C ILE A 25 0.51 30.39 3.43
N ALA A 26 -0.71 30.92 3.29
CA ALA A 26 -1.76 30.68 4.28
C ALA A 26 -2.15 29.19 4.29
N ALA A 27 -2.32 28.60 5.47
CA ALA A 27 -2.64 27.18 5.59
C ALA A 27 -3.65 26.93 6.71
N THR A 28 -4.47 25.89 6.56
CA THR A 28 -5.46 25.51 7.58
C THR A 28 -5.58 24.00 7.67
N TYR A 29 -5.41 23.46 8.87
CA TYR A 29 -5.67 22.05 9.13
C TYR A 29 -7.18 21.78 9.16
N VAL A 30 -7.65 20.91 8.27
CA VAL A 30 -9.09 20.59 8.11
C VAL A 30 -9.42 19.15 8.53
N GLY A 31 -8.45 18.40 9.05
CA GLY A 31 -8.62 16.99 9.34
C GLY A 31 -8.32 16.09 8.15
N HIS A 32 -8.28 14.78 8.41
CA HIS A 32 -7.90 13.78 7.42
C HIS A 32 -9.15 13.02 6.96
N PRO A 33 -9.58 13.12 5.68
CA PRO A 33 -10.83 12.48 5.22
C PRO A 33 -10.88 10.96 5.43
N LEU A 34 -9.72 10.30 5.39
CA LEU A 34 -9.61 8.86 5.64
C LEU A 34 -9.71 8.49 7.14
N ALA A 35 -9.50 9.43 8.07
CA ALA A 35 -9.57 9.13 9.50
C ALA A 35 -10.98 8.70 9.91
N ASP A 36 -12.02 9.29 9.29
CA ASP A 36 -13.41 9.01 9.62
C ASP A 36 -13.90 7.65 9.11
N VAL A 37 -13.23 7.07 8.10
CA VAL A 37 -13.64 5.77 7.51
C VAL A 37 -12.90 4.58 8.11
N ILE A 38 -11.78 4.81 8.81
CA ILE A 38 -11.01 3.74 9.43
C ILE A 38 -11.51 3.56 10.87
N PRO A 39 -12.10 2.39 11.21
CA PRO A 39 -12.57 2.16 12.57
C PRO A 39 -11.39 2.13 13.55
N MET A 40 -11.60 2.70 14.74
CA MET A 40 -10.61 2.68 15.82
C MET A 40 -10.15 1.26 16.20
N ALA A 41 -11.08 0.29 16.11
CA ALA A 41 -10.81 -1.12 16.31
C ALA A 41 -11.11 -1.89 15.01
N PRO A 42 -10.09 -2.20 14.19
CA PRO A 42 -10.30 -2.94 12.94
C PRO A 42 -10.59 -4.43 13.20
N ASP A 43 -11.57 -4.98 12.48
CA ASP A 43 -11.88 -6.40 12.52
C ASP A 43 -10.87 -7.20 11.68
N ARG A 44 -9.90 -7.79 12.37
CA ARG A 44 -8.84 -8.61 11.76
C ARG A 44 -9.37 -9.91 11.16
N ALA A 45 -10.42 -10.51 11.74
CA ALA A 45 -10.96 -11.77 11.26
C ALA A 45 -11.70 -11.55 9.93
N ALA A 46 -12.56 -10.53 9.87
CA ALA A 46 -13.23 -10.14 8.63
C ALA A 46 -12.24 -9.75 7.54
N ALA A 47 -11.18 -8.99 7.87
CA ALA A 47 -10.14 -8.63 6.91
C ALA A 47 -9.41 -9.85 6.34
N ARG A 48 -9.11 -10.87 7.16
CA ARG A 48 -8.50 -12.13 6.71
C ARG A 48 -9.43 -12.95 5.83
N ALA A 49 -10.71 -13.05 6.18
CA ALA A 49 -11.71 -13.75 5.37
C ALA A 49 -11.82 -13.16 3.95
N ARG A 50 -11.66 -11.85 3.80
CA ARG A 50 -11.66 -11.15 2.49
C ARG A 50 -10.47 -11.50 1.58
N LEU A 51 -9.45 -12.19 2.09
CA LEU A 51 -8.30 -12.62 1.29
C LEU A 51 -8.53 -13.98 0.59
N ALA A 52 -9.49 -14.78 1.08
CA ALA A 52 -9.80 -16.09 0.49
C ALA A 52 -10.17 -16.03 -1.00
N PRO A 53 -11.00 -15.06 -1.48
CA PRO A 53 -11.27 -14.89 -2.92
C PRO A 53 -10.03 -14.57 -3.77
N LEU A 54 -8.94 -14.11 -3.16
CA LEU A 54 -7.66 -13.85 -3.83
C LEU A 54 -6.75 -15.09 -3.86
N GLY A 55 -7.26 -16.26 -3.45
CA GLY A 55 -6.51 -17.52 -3.37
C GLY A 55 -5.59 -17.60 -2.14
N ILE A 56 -5.83 -16.75 -1.13
CA ILE A 56 -5.01 -16.69 0.09
C ILE A 56 -5.81 -17.34 1.22
N GLU A 57 -5.59 -18.64 1.42
CA GLU A 57 -6.16 -19.36 2.56
C GLU A 57 -5.22 -19.27 3.77
N LEU A 58 -5.77 -18.89 4.92
CA LEU A 58 -5.02 -18.71 6.15
C LEU A 58 -5.64 -19.58 7.23
N ALA A 59 -4.84 -20.48 7.80
CA ALA A 59 -5.24 -21.18 9.01
C ALA A 59 -5.42 -20.19 10.17
N GLU A 60 -6.26 -20.56 11.14
CA GLU A 60 -6.45 -19.77 12.33
C GLU A 60 -5.12 -19.57 13.07
N GLY A 61 -4.85 -18.34 13.50
CA GLY A 61 -3.57 -17.98 14.12
C GLY A 61 -2.36 -17.94 13.18
N GLN A 62 -2.50 -18.27 11.88
CA GLN A 62 -1.38 -18.20 10.94
C GLN A 62 -0.87 -16.76 10.83
N PRO A 63 0.42 -16.50 11.06
CA PRO A 63 0.95 -15.16 10.91
C PRO A 63 0.82 -14.68 9.46
N LEU A 64 0.49 -13.40 9.31
CA LEU A 64 0.28 -12.76 8.01
C LEU A 64 1.06 -11.45 8.00
N VAL A 65 1.86 -11.22 6.96
CA VAL A 65 2.62 -9.99 6.76
C VAL A 65 2.26 -9.42 5.40
N ALA A 66 1.82 -8.16 5.37
CA ALA A 66 1.63 -7.42 4.13
C ALA A 66 2.92 -6.69 3.76
N VAL A 67 3.35 -6.83 2.50
CA VAL A 67 4.51 -6.14 1.95
C VAL A 67 4.03 -5.12 0.93
N LEU A 68 4.25 -3.83 1.21
CA LEU A 68 3.88 -2.70 0.35
C LEU A 68 5.17 -1.94 -0.03
N PRO A 69 5.87 -2.33 -1.12
CA PRO A 69 7.16 -1.74 -1.48
C PRO A 69 7.05 -0.32 -2.07
N GLY A 70 5.83 0.18 -2.22
CA GLY A 70 5.54 1.46 -2.86
C GLY A 70 4.59 1.29 -4.04
N SER A 71 4.04 2.40 -4.51
CA SER A 71 3.12 2.44 -5.65
C SER A 71 3.84 2.78 -6.96
N VAL A 72 4.98 3.45 -6.86
CA VAL A 72 5.78 3.90 -8.00
C VAL A 72 6.80 2.82 -8.36
N ALA A 73 7.01 2.56 -9.66
CA ALA A 73 7.93 1.52 -10.12
C ALA A 73 9.35 1.67 -9.57
N SER A 74 9.84 2.91 -9.42
CA SER A 74 11.14 3.19 -8.80
C SER A 74 11.18 2.82 -7.31
N GLU A 75 10.10 3.05 -6.55
CA GLU A 75 9.98 2.59 -5.16
C GLU A 75 10.01 1.07 -5.09
N VAL A 76 9.29 0.39 -6.00
CA VAL A 76 9.29 -1.08 -6.06
C VAL A 76 10.70 -1.61 -6.35
N GLY A 77 11.41 -1.02 -7.30
CA GLY A 77 12.79 -1.41 -7.62
C GLY A 77 13.77 -1.17 -6.47
N HIS A 78 13.59 -0.09 -5.69
CA HIS A 78 14.47 0.26 -4.58
C HIS A 78 14.15 -0.50 -3.29
N ASN A 79 12.89 -0.53 -2.88
CA ASN A 79 12.44 -1.12 -1.61
C ASN A 79 12.16 -2.62 -1.73
N GLY A 80 11.72 -3.08 -2.91
CA GLY A 80 11.32 -4.47 -3.15
C GLY A 80 12.40 -5.50 -2.78
N PRO A 81 13.65 -5.37 -3.25
CA PRO A 81 14.72 -6.32 -2.92
C PRO A 81 15.03 -6.41 -1.43
N GLY A 82 14.97 -5.30 -0.67
CA GLY A 82 15.24 -5.32 0.77
C GLY A 82 14.11 -5.98 1.58
N VAL A 83 12.86 -5.77 1.16
CA VAL A 83 11.68 -6.30 1.87
C VAL A 83 11.36 -7.74 1.45
N LEU A 84 11.52 -8.08 0.17
CA LEU A 84 11.24 -9.42 -0.39
C LEU A 84 12.47 -10.33 -0.43
N GLY A 85 13.66 -9.76 -0.61
CA GLY A 85 14.93 -10.48 -0.78
C GLY A 85 15.60 -10.90 0.52
N ARG A 86 14.98 -10.65 1.69
CA ARG A 86 15.43 -11.32 2.92
C ARG A 86 15.19 -12.82 2.77
N ARG A 87 16.24 -13.54 2.34
CA ARG A 87 16.30 -15.00 2.38
C ARG A 87 15.78 -15.47 3.73
N ARG A 88 14.87 -16.46 3.72
CA ARG A 88 14.49 -17.20 4.92
C ARG A 88 15.78 -17.55 5.68
N ARG A 89 15.87 -17.16 6.95
CA ARG A 89 16.94 -17.68 7.82
C ARG A 89 16.83 -19.21 7.80
N ALA A 90 17.97 -19.91 7.77
CA ALA A 90 17.95 -21.35 8.00
C ALA A 90 17.28 -21.61 9.36
N GLY A 91 16.24 -22.46 9.38
CA GLY A 91 15.38 -22.70 10.55
C GLY A 91 14.14 -21.80 10.65
N ALA A 92 13.88 -20.91 9.68
CA ALA A 92 12.63 -20.15 9.64
C ALA A 92 11.44 -21.10 9.39
N PRO A 93 10.38 -21.03 10.21
CA PRO A 93 9.26 -21.97 10.15
C PRO A 93 8.53 -21.90 8.80
N ALA A 94 7.99 -23.03 8.34
CA ALA A 94 7.43 -23.22 6.99
C ALA A 94 6.39 -22.16 6.56
N TRP A 95 5.76 -21.43 7.49
CA TRP A 95 4.74 -20.41 7.23
C TRP A 95 5.25 -19.07 6.66
N ALA A 96 6.56 -18.76 6.72
CA ALA A 96 7.11 -17.47 6.24
C ALA A 96 7.16 -17.32 4.69
N GLY A 97 6.02 -17.55 4.01
CA GLY A 97 5.85 -17.26 2.58
C GLY A 97 5.49 -15.79 2.40
N CYS A 98 6.38 -15.00 1.78
CA CYS A 98 6.08 -13.62 1.42
C CYS A 98 5.18 -13.62 0.18
N LEU A 99 3.93 -13.22 0.33
CA LEU A 99 3.07 -12.93 -0.81
C LEU A 99 3.24 -11.45 -1.19
N ALA A 100 3.89 -11.21 -2.33
CA ALA A 100 3.83 -9.91 -2.99
C ALA A 100 2.55 -9.87 -3.84
N VAL A 101 1.55 -9.11 -3.41
CA VAL A 101 0.39 -8.81 -4.25
C VAL A 101 0.87 -7.89 -5.36
N ARG A 102 1.08 -8.43 -6.56
CA ARG A 102 1.23 -7.60 -7.76
C ARG A 102 -0.06 -6.82 -7.96
N ARG A 103 0.05 -5.56 -8.37
CA ARG A 103 -1.09 -4.82 -8.90
C ARG A 103 -1.71 -5.67 -10.00
N ALA A 104 -2.99 -6.02 -9.88
CA ALA A 104 -3.70 -6.66 -10.98
C ALA A 104 -3.71 -5.66 -12.14
N ASP A 105 -3.17 -6.05 -13.29
CA ASP A 105 -3.29 -5.27 -14.51
C ASP A 105 -4.79 -5.16 -14.85
N ALA A 106 -5.32 -3.94 -14.79
CA ALA A 106 -6.67 -3.63 -15.23
C ALA A 106 -6.69 -3.54 -16.77
N ALA A 107 -6.78 -4.68 -17.45
CA ALA A 107 -7.20 -4.90 -18.85
C ALA A 107 -6.63 -6.27 -19.27
N GLY A 108 -7.40 -7.30 -19.65
CA GLY A 108 -8.34 -7.32 -20.76
C GLY A 108 -7.87 -8.42 -21.73
N ALA A 109 -8.69 -9.47 -21.86
CA ALA A 109 -8.73 -10.49 -22.93
C ALA A 109 -7.46 -10.79 -23.75
N ALA A 110 -6.97 -12.03 -23.64
CA ALA A 110 -6.14 -12.66 -24.66
C ALA A 110 -6.86 -12.72 -26.02
N PRO A 111 -6.12 -12.68 -27.13
CA PRO A 111 -6.48 -13.47 -28.29
C PRO A 111 -5.38 -14.48 -28.64
N GLY A 112 -5.83 -15.73 -28.78
CA GLY A 112 -5.48 -16.60 -29.91
C GLY A 112 -4.03 -17.00 -30.09
N ALA A 113 -3.71 -18.21 -29.62
CA ALA A 113 -2.68 -19.04 -30.22
C ALA A 113 -3.03 -19.27 -31.72
N GLY A 114 -2.23 -18.71 -32.62
CA GLY A 114 -2.19 -19.08 -34.02
C GLY A 114 -1.16 -20.18 -34.22
N ALA A 115 -1.63 -21.42 -34.39
CA ALA A 115 -0.86 -22.53 -34.93
C ALA A 115 -0.86 -22.45 -36.47
N ALA A 116 0.32 -22.49 -37.07
CA ALA A 116 0.66 -22.84 -38.45
C ALA A 116 2.09 -22.30 -38.66
N GLY A 117 3.06 -22.97 -39.25
CA GLY A 117 3.15 -24.19 -40.05
C GLY A 117 4.56 -24.16 -40.66
#